data_AF-A0A3C0TVA7-F1
#
_entry.id   AF-A0A3C0TVA7-F1
#
_cell.length_a   1.000
_cell.length_b   1.000
_cell.length_c   1.000
_cell.angle_alpha   90.00
_cell.angle_beta   90.00
_cell.angle_gamma   90.00
#
_symmetry.space_group_name_H-M   'P 1'
#
loop_
_entity.id
_entity.type
_entity.pdbx_description
1 polymer ?
#
loop_
_entity_poly.entity_id
_entity_poly.type
_entity_poly.pdbx_seq_one_letter_code
_entity_poly.pdbx_strand_id
1 'polypeptide(L)'
;MPGLLALTWSNIEDLDLHLTGPNSGLPGRFHVQYFEVGNFNAAPYFALLDNDNSAGPGLSSGELIGVSQFTISSTDPSNYRVSVKNFTDESLTTSTRISDPANDVRLRLFEGAQITRGAAGTAIVGGTLRAEVKPAPGLTGNSWKAMEITPSATGSPIGSVSTFPDAIDNTPSTDF
;
A
#
# COMPACT_ATOMS: atom_id res chain seq x y z
N MET A 1 4.78 -9.09 -12.08
CA MET A 1 4.57 -9.34 -10.64
C MET A 1 3.14 -9.87 -10.46
N PRO A 2 2.86 -10.78 -9.52
CA PRO A 2 1.49 -11.18 -9.22
C PRO A 2 0.64 -10.04 -8.66
N GLY A 3 1.20 -9.17 -7.81
CA GLY A 3 0.52 -7.99 -7.29
C GLY A 3 1.32 -6.70 -7.51
N LEU A 4 0.61 -5.60 -7.70
CA LEU A 4 1.16 -4.25 -7.66
C LEU A 4 0.20 -3.33 -6.92
N LEU A 5 0.67 -2.72 -5.83
CA LEU A 5 -0.02 -1.67 -5.10
C LEU A 5 0.46 -0.32 -5.60
N ALA A 6 -0.47 0.60 -5.80
CA ALA A 6 -0.18 1.95 -6.27
C ALA A 6 -0.95 2.98 -5.45
N LEU A 7 -0.21 3.82 -4.74
CA LEU A 7 -0.72 4.99 -4.03
C LEU A 7 -0.44 6.24 -4.85
N THR A 8 -1.45 7.08 -5.06
CA THR A 8 -1.32 8.37 -5.75
C THR A 8 -2.10 9.47 -5.01
N TRP A 9 -1.60 10.71 -5.06
CA TRP A 9 -2.19 11.89 -4.40
C TRP A 9 -1.77 13.19 -5.10
N SER A 10 -2.43 14.31 -4.75
CA SER A 10 -2.26 15.62 -5.43
C SER A 10 -1.66 16.73 -4.55
N ASN A 11 -2.20 17.00 -3.35
CA ASN A 11 -1.84 18.21 -2.58
C ASN A 11 -1.36 17.91 -1.15
N ILE A 12 -0.74 16.74 -0.98
CA ILE A 12 -0.04 16.32 0.24
C ILE A 12 1.43 16.17 -0.14
N GLU A 13 2.33 16.58 0.75
CA GLU A 13 3.77 16.58 0.47
C GLU A 13 4.34 15.17 0.56
N ASP A 14 3.89 14.41 1.56
CA ASP A 14 4.46 13.11 1.89
C ASP A 14 3.38 12.15 2.38
N LEU A 15 3.08 11.15 1.55
CA LEU A 15 2.26 10.00 1.91
C LEU A 15 3.05 8.72 1.70
N ASP A 16 3.17 7.94 2.77
CA ASP A 16 3.80 6.62 2.72
C ASP A 16 2.77 5.53 2.46
N LEU A 17 3.13 4.59 1.59
CA LEU A 17 2.44 3.34 1.36
C LEU A 17 3.07 2.25 2.22
N HIS A 18 2.25 1.66 3.08
CA HIS A 18 2.64 0.57 3.97
C HIS A 18 2.00 -0.73 3.50
N LEU A 19 2.79 -1.80 3.47
CA LEU A 19 2.30 -3.17 3.31
C LEU A 19 2.80 -4.02 4.47
N THR A 20 1.87 -4.61 5.23
CA THR A 20 2.21 -5.63 6.23
C THR A 20 1.53 -6.95 5.91
N GLY A 21 2.17 -8.06 6.24
CA GLY A 21 1.61 -9.37 5.94
C GLY A 21 2.34 -10.51 6.66
N PRO A 22 1.90 -11.75 6.44
CA PRO A 22 2.46 -12.90 7.15
C PRO A 22 3.96 -13.05 6.94
N ASN A 23 4.70 -13.20 8.05
CA ASN A 23 6.13 -13.47 8.02
C ASN A 23 6.37 -14.99 7.95
N SER A 24 6.54 -15.52 6.74
CA SER A 24 6.67 -16.98 6.54
C SER A 24 7.86 -17.55 7.32
N GLY A 25 7.57 -18.29 8.39
CA GLY A 25 8.57 -18.99 9.21
C GLY A 25 9.14 -18.18 10.37
N LEU A 26 8.68 -16.95 10.61
CA LEU A 26 9.05 -16.16 11.78
C LEU A 26 7.78 -15.64 12.50
N PRO A 27 7.84 -15.35 13.82
CA PRO A 27 6.76 -14.67 14.50
C PRO A 27 6.51 -13.26 13.94
N GLY A 28 5.26 -12.81 14.01
CA GLY A 28 4.86 -11.45 13.64
C GLY A 28 4.62 -11.26 12.15
N ARG A 29 4.52 -9.99 11.74
CA ARG A 29 4.26 -9.56 10.35
C ARG A 29 5.54 -9.01 9.75
N PHE A 30 5.75 -9.19 8.44
CA PHE A 30 6.71 -8.34 7.73
C PHE A 30 6.09 -6.96 7.52
N HIS A 31 6.92 -5.96 7.31
CA HIS A 31 6.51 -4.60 6.96
C HIS A 31 7.36 -4.11 5.79
N VAL A 32 6.71 -3.57 4.75
CA VAL A 32 7.34 -2.80 3.68
C VAL A 32 6.87 -1.35 3.75
N GLN A 33 7.82 -0.42 3.80
CA GLN A 33 7.65 1.04 3.88
C GLN A 33 8.97 1.76 3.51
N TYR A 34 9.02 3.10 3.56
CA TYR A 34 10.15 3.91 3.09
C TYR A 34 11.53 3.47 3.62
N PHE A 35 11.65 3.10 4.90
CA PHE A 35 12.92 2.65 5.50
C PHE A 35 13.12 1.12 5.51
N GLU A 36 12.04 0.36 5.26
CA GLU A 36 12.04 -1.10 5.13
C GLU A 36 11.55 -1.46 3.73
N VAL A 37 12.34 -1.11 2.72
CA VAL A 37 11.91 -1.18 1.31
C VAL A 37 11.57 -2.60 0.83
N GLY A 38 11.97 -3.65 1.55
CA GLY A 38 11.75 -5.04 1.16
C GLY A 38 12.75 -5.54 0.12
N ASN A 39 12.50 -6.75 -0.40
CA ASN A 39 13.36 -7.43 -1.37
C ASN A 39 12.58 -8.58 -2.01
N PHE A 40 12.64 -8.77 -3.33
CA PHE A 40 11.99 -9.93 -3.97
C PHE A 40 12.71 -11.26 -3.77
N ASN A 41 14.00 -11.22 -3.41
CA ASN A 41 14.90 -12.37 -3.44
C ASN A 41 15.28 -12.90 -2.04
N ALA A 42 14.70 -12.35 -0.97
CA ALA A 42 15.01 -12.76 0.39
C ALA A 42 13.74 -12.92 1.21
N ALA A 43 13.50 -14.14 1.72
CA ALA A 43 12.45 -14.35 2.71
C ALA A 43 12.69 -13.45 3.94
N PRO A 44 11.63 -12.93 4.59
CA PRO A 44 10.22 -13.17 4.27
C PRO A 44 9.66 -12.25 3.17
N TYR A 45 10.49 -11.38 2.61
CA TYR A 45 10.04 -10.36 1.70
C TYR A 45 9.71 -10.98 0.34
N PHE A 46 8.43 -10.87 0.01
CA PHE A 46 7.89 -11.10 -1.32
C PHE A 46 7.35 -9.79 -1.89
N ALA A 47 7.87 -8.67 -1.41
CA ALA A 47 7.44 -7.35 -1.77
C ALA A 47 8.62 -6.37 -1.76
N LEU A 48 8.53 -5.33 -2.58
CA LEU A 48 9.53 -4.29 -2.72
C LEU A 48 8.83 -2.95 -3.00
N LEU A 49 9.14 -1.93 -2.20
CA LEU A 49 8.85 -0.54 -2.49
C LEU A 49 9.72 -0.09 -3.67
N ASP A 50 9.09 0.32 -4.76
CA ASP A 50 9.75 0.68 -6.01
C ASP A 50 10.45 2.03 -5.93
N ASN A 51 9.80 2.97 -5.25
CA ASN A 51 10.23 4.34 -5.02
C ASN A 51 9.44 4.93 -3.85
N ASP A 52 10.14 5.56 -2.93
CA ASP A 52 9.59 6.46 -1.91
C ASP A 52 9.45 7.86 -2.53
N ASN A 53 8.28 8.50 -2.38
CA ASN A 53 8.06 9.86 -2.83
C ASN A 53 7.70 10.80 -1.67
N SER A 54 8.74 11.28 -1.00
CA SER A 54 8.67 12.18 0.15
C SER A 54 8.69 13.69 -0.18
N ALA A 55 8.58 14.08 -1.46
CA ALA A 55 8.82 15.47 -1.88
C ALA A 55 7.75 16.06 -2.84
N GLY A 56 6.47 15.81 -2.57
CA GLY A 56 5.36 16.49 -3.25
C GLY A 56 4.32 15.54 -3.87
N PRO A 57 3.51 16.03 -4.84
CA PRO A 57 2.42 15.25 -5.43
C PRO A 57 2.85 13.89 -5.98
N GLY A 58 2.16 12.83 -5.56
CA GLY A 58 2.29 11.47 -6.10
C GLY A 58 1.48 11.19 -7.37
N LEU A 59 1.35 12.16 -8.29
CA LEU A 59 0.42 12.10 -9.43
C LEU A 59 0.84 11.13 -10.56
N SER A 60 2.15 10.98 -10.81
CA SER A 60 2.69 10.11 -11.86
C SER A 60 3.63 9.02 -11.34
N SER A 61 4.36 9.28 -10.26
CA SER A 61 5.27 8.31 -9.64
C SER A 61 4.71 7.69 -8.36
N GLY A 62 3.87 8.42 -7.61
CA GLY A 62 3.23 7.93 -6.39
C GLY A 62 4.18 7.17 -5.47
N GLU A 63 3.62 6.23 -4.72
CA GLU A 63 4.38 5.12 -4.16
C GLU A 63 3.85 3.80 -4.69
N LEU A 64 4.77 2.91 -5.09
CA LEU A 64 4.42 1.62 -5.66
C LEU A 64 5.08 0.50 -4.86
N ILE A 65 4.30 -0.49 -4.43
CA ILE A 65 4.83 -1.73 -3.87
C ILE A 65 4.52 -2.88 -4.83
N GLY A 66 5.56 -3.45 -5.43
CA GLY A 66 5.45 -4.70 -6.16
C GLY A 66 5.41 -5.87 -5.18
N VAL A 67 4.57 -6.87 -5.45
CA VAL A 67 4.46 -8.10 -4.64
C VAL A 67 4.71 -9.31 -5.56
N SER A 68 5.77 -10.07 -5.31
CA SER A 68 6.20 -11.26 -6.06
C SER A 68 5.40 -12.51 -5.74
N GLN A 69 4.70 -12.56 -4.59
CA GLN A 69 3.67 -13.54 -4.27
C GLN A 69 2.89 -13.15 -3.01
N PHE A 70 1.58 -13.48 -2.99
CA PHE A 70 0.79 -13.50 -1.77
C PHE A 70 0.72 -14.94 -1.27
N THR A 71 1.25 -15.22 -0.08
CA THR A 71 1.36 -16.57 0.46
C THR A 71 0.42 -16.77 1.64
N ILE A 72 -0.23 -17.93 1.68
CA ILE A 72 -0.92 -18.40 2.87
C ILE A 72 0.13 -18.90 3.85
N SER A 73 0.21 -18.30 5.03
CA SER A 73 1.05 -18.80 6.12
C SER A 73 0.23 -19.65 7.07
N SER A 74 0.73 -20.84 7.39
CA SER A 74 0.12 -21.74 8.36
C SER A 74 0.39 -21.32 9.82
N THR A 75 1.40 -20.48 10.04
CA THR A 75 1.78 -19.97 11.36
C THR A 75 1.24 -18.56 11.64
N ASP A 76 0.83 -17.85 10.60
CA ASP A 76 0.16 -16.55 10.67
C ASP A 76 -0.87 -16.45 9.53
N PRO A 77 -2.12 -16.89 9.75
CA PRO A 77 -3.16 -16.89 8.71
C PRO A 77 -3.71 -15.48 8.41
N SER A 78 -3.05 -14.42 8.85
CA SER A 78 -3.52 -13.06 8.68
C SER A 78 -3.48 -12.60 7.22
N ASN A 79 -4.39 -11.68 6.89
CA ASN A 79 -4.39 -11.03 5.59
C ASN A 79 -3.19 -10.09 5.46
N TYR A 80 -2.81 -9.82 4.22
CA TYR A 80 -1.96 -8.68 3.89
C TYR A 80 -2.78 -7.40 4.10
N ARG A 81 -2.21 -6.42 4.80
CA ARG A 81 -2.83 -5.13 5.09
C ARG A 81 -2.08 -4.06 4.32
N VAL A 82 -2.82 -3.22 3.63
CA VAL A 82 -2.28 -2.05 2.94
C VAL A 82 -2.82 -0.80 3.62
N SER A 83 -1.90 0.05 4.04
CA SER A 83 -2.20 1.29 4.75
C SER A 83 -1.49 2.47 4.12
N VAL A 84 -1.99 3.66 4.39
CA VAL A 84 -1.37 4.94 4.01
C VAL A 84 -1.10 5.73 5.28
N LYS A 85 0.09 6.32 5.39
CA LYS A 85 0.42 7.28 6.45
C LYS A 85 0.61 8.65 5.82
N ASN A 86 0.05 9.67 6.44
CA ASN A 86 0.36 11.06 6.12
C ASN A 86 1.50 11.52 7.02
N PHE A 87 2.72 11.47 6.48
CA PHE A 87 3.91 11.86 7.20
C PHE A 87 4.00 13.39 7.36
N THR A 88 3.45 14.15 6.39
CA THR A 88 3.35 15.61 6.48
C THR A 88 2.64 16.07 7.75
N ASP A 89 1.61 15.33 8.19
CA ASP A 89 0.79 15.65 9.35
C ASP A 89 0.89 14.58 10.45
N GLU A 90 2.05 13.92 10.59
CA GLU A 90 2.19 12.74 11.49
C GLU A 90 1.87 13.01 12.97
N SER A 91 1.97 14.27 13.40
CA SER A 91 1.66 14.72 14.76
C SER A 91 0.26 15.34 14.91
N LEU A 92 -0.46 15.56 13.82
CA LEU A 92 -1.77 16.23 13.81
C LEU A 92 -2.90 15.21 13.82
N THR A 93 -3.38 14.86 15.01
CA THR A 93 -4.47 13.89 15.18
C THR A 93 -5.83 14.36 14.65
N THR A 94 -5.94 15.65 14.32
CA THR A 94 -7.12 16.30 13.76
C THR A 94 -7.05 16.51 12.25
N SER A 95 -5.98 16.03 11.59
CA SER A 95 -5.83 16.18 10.14
C SER A 95 -7.01 15.53 9.40
N THR A 96 -7.46 16.18 8.33
CA THR A 96 -8.44 15.62 7.39
C THR A 96 -7.82 15.45 6.00
N ARG A 97 -6.50 15.66 5.85
CA ARG A 97 -5.89 15.73 4.52
C ARG A 97 -6.02 14.43 3.75
N ILE A 98 -5.88 13.27 4.39
CA ILE A 98 -6.10 11.99 3.70
C ILE A 98 -7.52 11.92 3.12
N SER A 99 -8.53 12.33 3.89
CA SER A 99 -9.94 12.26 3.51
C SER A 99 -10.45 13.44 2.68
N ASP A 100 -9.67 14.51 2.52
CA ASP A 100 -10.08 15.67 1.73
C ASP A 100 -10.12 15.30 0.23
N PRO A 101 -11.30 15.38 -0.44
CA PRO A 101 -11.41 15.09 -1.86
C PRO A 101 -10.47 15.91 -2.75
N ALA A 102 -10.06 17.10 -2.31
CA ALA A 102 -9.10 17.94 -3.04
C ALA A 102 -7.69 17.33 -3.13
N ASN A 103 -7.33 16.41 -2.22
CA ASN A 103 -6.03 15.74 -2.24
C ASN A 103 -6.00 14.50 -3.15
N ASP A 104 -7.17 14.03 -3.61
CA ASP A 104 -7.34 12.89 -4.51
C ASP A 104 -6.46 11.67 -4.17
N VAL A 105 -6.44 11.31 -2.88
CA VAL A 105 -5.73 10.10 -2.42
C VAL A 105 -6.44 8.86 -2.98
N ARG A 106 -5.70 8.03 -3.70
CA ARG A 106 -6.22 6.78 -4.28
C ARG A 106 -5.24 5.64 -4.06
N LEU A 107 -5.78 4.49 -3.69
CA LEU A 107 -5.01 3.25 -3.62
C LEU A 107 -5.60 2.21 -4.57
N ARG A 108 -4.73 1.65 -5.41
CA ARG A 108 -5.09 0.67 -6.44
C ARG A 108 -4.29 -0.60 -6.27
N LEU A 109 -4.93 -1.73 -6.48
CA LEU A 109 -4.31 -3.05 -6.57
C LEU A 109 -4.47 -3.60 -7.98
N PHE A 110 -3.36 -3.93 -8.61
CA PHE A 110 -3.33 -4.60 -9.90
C PHE A 110 -2.81 -6.02 -9.77
N GLU A 111 -3.37 -6.92 -10.57
CA GLU A 111 -2.85 -8.27 -10.76
C GLU A 111 -2.10 -8.36 -12.09
N GLY A 112 -0.90 -8.94 -12.07
CA GLY A 112 -0.12 -9.19 -13.29
C GLY A 112 0.48 -7.94 -13.95
N ALA A 113 0.33 -6.76 -13.34
CA ALA A 113 0.93 -5.53 -13.83
C ALA A 113 2.45 -5.52 -13.70
N GLN A 114 3.09 -4.67 -14.50
CA GLN A 114 4.53 -4.41 -14.45
C GLN A 114 4.78 -2.93 -14.21
N ILE A 115 5.92 -2.64 -13.59
CA ILE A 115 6.44 -1.28 -13.49
C ILE A 115 7.47 -1.11 -14.60
N THR A 116 7.30 -0.06 -15.40
CA THR A 116 8.31 0.39 -16.36
C THR A 116 8.84 1.75 -15.93
N ARG A 117 10.15 1.95 -16.05
CA ARG A 117 10.81 3.22 -15.73
C ARG A 117 11.32 3.85 -17.02
N GLY A 118 11.02 5.12 -17.22
CA GLY A 118 11.47 5.89 -18.38
C GLY A 118 11.81 7.33 -18.00
N ALA A 119 12.24 8.11 -18.99
CA ALA A 119 12.58 9.54 -18.80
C ALA A 119 11.39 10.38 -18.27
N ALA A 120 10.15 9.89 -18.45
CA ALA A 120 8.93 10.50 -17.94
C ALA A 120 8.54 10.02 -16.52
N GLY A 121 9.38 9.20 -15.87
CA GLY A 121 9.12 8.62 -14.56
C GLY A 121 8.68 7.16 -14.60
N THR A 122 7.97 6.75 -13.55
CA THR A 122 7.47 5.39 -13.36
C THR A 122 6.09 5.24 -13.98
N ALA A 123 5.86 4.16 -14.73
CA ALA A 123 4.57 3.85 -15.34
C ALA A 123 4.15 2.41 -15.04
N ILE A 124 2.86 2.23 -14.77
CA ILE A 124 2.23 0.92 -14.63
C ILE A 124 1.78 0.45 -16.02
N VAL A 125 2.22 -0.74 -16.42
CA VAL A 125 1.93 -1.31 -17.74
C VAL A 125 1.25 -2.66 -17.61
N GLY A 126 0.13 -2.82 -18.32
CA GLY A 126 -0.66 -4.04 -18.33
C GLY A 126 -1.31 -4.37 -16.98
N GLY A 127 -1.71 -5.63 -16.83
CA GLY A 127 -2.39 -6.14 -15.64
C GLY A 127 -3.88 -5.84 -15.59
N THR A 128 -4.55 -6.42 -14.60
CA THR A 128 -5.98 -6.25 -14.32
C THR A 128 -6.15 -5.47 -13.02
N LEU A 129 -6.92 -4.38 -13.03
CA LEU A 129 -7.30 -3.69 -11.80
C LEU A 129 -8.22 -4.60 -10.97
N ARG A 130 -7.75 -4.97 -9.78
CA ARG A 130 -8.50 -5.83 -8.83
C ARG A 130 -9.29 -5.01 -7.82
N ALA A 131 -8.76 -3.87 -7.41
CA ALA A 131 -9.44 -2.95 -6.52
C ALA A 131 -8.93 -1.52 -6.72
N GLU A 132 -9.83 -0.55 -6.57
CA GLU A 132 -9.52 0.86 -6.36
C GLU A 132 -10.33 1.32 -5.15
N VAL A 133 -9.66 2.01 -4.23
CA VAL A 133 -10.31 2.58 -3.05
C VAL A 133 -9.83 4.02 -2.86
N LYS A 134 -10.76 4.88 -2.44
CA LYS A 134 -10.51 6.23 -1.97
C LYS A 134 -11.00 6.36 -0.53
N PRO A 135 -10.38 7.21 0.29
CA PRO A 135 -10.89 7.48 1.63
C PRO A 135 -12.25 8.18 1.55
N ALA A 136 -13.14 7.86 2.48
CA ALA A 136 -14.41 8.55 2.60
C ALA A 136 -14.17 9.99 3.11
N PRO A 137 -14.94 10.96 2.61
CA PRO A 137 -14.66 12.37 2.86
C PRO A 137 -14.92 12.81 4.29
N GLY A 138 -14.09 13.73 4.79
CA GLY A 138 -14.31 14.45 6.06
C GLY A 138 -13.92 13.68 7.32
N LEU A 139 -13.26 12.53 7.18
CA LEU A 139 -12.75 11.76 8.31
C LEU A 139 -11.45 12.35 8.86
N THR A 140 -11.30 12.26 10.17
CA THR A 140 -10.15 12.78 10.88
C THR A 140 -9.15 11.68 11.20
N GLY A 141 -7.90 11.91 10.84
CA GLY A 141 -6.76 11.05 11.13
C GLY A 141 -5.63 11.24 10.13
N ASN A 142 -4.46 10.74 10.50
CA ASN A 142 -3.26 10.76 9.65
C ASN A 142 -2.83 9.37 9.17
N SER A 143 -3.62 8.34 9.48
CA SER A 143 -3.40 6.95 9.07
C SER A 143 -4.67 6.40 8.43
N TRP A 144 -4.52 5.62 7.38
CA TRP A 144 -5.66 5.01 6.68
C TRP A 144 -5.38 3.55 6.36
N LYS A 145 -6.15 2.63 6.95
CA LYS A 145 -6.12 1.22 6.58
C LYS A 145 -6.98 1.00 5.34
N ALA A 146 -6.40 1.12 4.14
CA ALA A 146 -7.16 1.16 2.89
C ALA A 146 -7.75 -0.19 2.47
N MET A 147 -6.99 -1.28 2.60
CA MET A 147 -7.44 -2.61 2.15
C MET A 147 -6.78 -3.77 2.88
N GLU A 148 -7.44 -4.92 2.81
CA GLU A 148 -6.90 -6.22 3.19
C GLU A 148 -7.00 -7.19 2.03
N ILE A 149 -5.92 -7.92 1.78
CA ILE A 149 -5.78 -8.88 0.69
C ILE A 149 -5.62 -10.26 1.29
N THR A 150 -6.56 -11.14 0.96
CA THR A 150 -6.50 -12.56 1.31
C THR A 150 -5.86 -13.31 0.14
N PRO A 151 -4.76 -14.05 0.35
CA PRO A 151 -4.17 -14.88 -0.70
C PRO A 151 -5.17 -15.95 -1.18
N SER A 152 -5.09 -16.33 -2.45
CA SER A 152 -5.88 -17.46 -2.95
C SER A 152 -5.19 -18.78 -2.63
N ALA A 153 -5.98 -19.81 -2.35
CA ALA A 153 -5.50 -21.19 -2.30
C ALA A 153 -5.36 -21.83 -3.71
N THR A 154 -5.92 -21.22 -4.77
CA THR A 154 -5.92 -21.80 -6.13
C THR A 154 -5.90 -20.74 -7.25
N GLY A 155 -5.11 -20.99 -8.30
CA GLY A 155 -5.21 -20.41 -9.66
C GLY A 155 -4.89 -18.91 -9.85
N SER A 156 -5.34 -18.04 -8.96
CA SER A 156 -5.15 -16.58 -9.00
C SER A 156 -4.23 -16.17 -7.86
N PRO A 157 -3.13 -15.44 -8.08
CA PRO A 157 -2.24 -15.04 -6.99
C PRO A 157 -2.92 -14.13 -5.96
N ILE A 158 -3.94 -13.36 -6.36
CA ILE A 158 -4.78 -12.57 -5.44
C ILE A 158 -6.12 -13.29 -5.24
N GLY A 159 -6.47 -13.61 -3.99
CA GLY A 159 -7.77 -14.18 -3.62
C GLY A 159 -8.84 -13.10 -3.53
N SER A 160 -9.33 -12.83 -2.32
CA SER A 160 -10.30 -11.76 -2.05
C SER A 160 -9.63 -10.46 -1.61
N VAL A 161 -10.29 -9.35 -1.90
CA VAL A 161 -9.87 -8.01 -1.48
C VAL A 161 -11.02 -7.35 -0.73
N SER A 162 -10.75 -6.87 0.48
CA SER A 162 -11.66 -6.02 1.25
C SER A 162 -11.13 -4.60 1.29
N THR A 163 -12.00 -3.61 1.07
CA THR A 163 -11.64 -2.19 1.07
C THR A 163 -12.32 -1.46 2.22
N PHE A 164 -11.62 -0.52 2.85
CA PHE A 164 -12.11 0.21 4.02
C PHE A 164 -11.98 1.73 3.81
N PRO A 165 -12.88 2.35 3.03
CA PRO A 165 -12.83 3.79 2.79
C PRO A 165 -12.93 4.62 4.09
N ASP A 166 -13.60 4.09 5.11
CA ASP A 166 -13.84 4.81 6.37
C ASP A 166 -12.80 4.56 7.48
N ALA A 167 -11.80 3.69 7.24
CA ALA A 167 -10.87 3.27 8.29
C ALA A 167 -9.68 4.23 8.46
N ILE A 168 -10.00 5.49 8.75
CA ILE A 168 -9.04 6.55 9.04
C ILE A 168 -8.95 6.76 10.55
N ASP A 169 -7.71 6.80 11.05
CA ASP A 169 -7.42 6.99 12.47
C ASP A 169 -6.04 7.64 12.67
N ASN A 170 -5.53 7.58 13.91
CA ASN A 170 -4.24 8.12 14.31
C ASN A 170 -3.24 7.01 14.68
N THR A 171 -3.31 5.87 14.00
CA THR A 171 -2.40 4.75 14.23
C THR A 171 -0.94 5.21 14.10
N PRO A 172 -0.08 4.98 15.12
CA PRO A 172 1.35 5.25 15.03
C PRO A 172 1.98 4.50 13.85
N SER A 173 3.03 5.06 13.24
CA SER A 173 3.71 4.40 12.12
C SER A 173 4.30 3.03 12.47
N THR A 174 4.61 2.80 13.75
CA THR A 174 5.12 1.55 14.31
C THR A 174 4.09 0.42 14.39
N ASP A 175 2.80 0.74 14.25
CA ASP A 175 1.70 -0.17 14.60
C ASP A 175 0.97 -0.74 13.37
N PHE A 176 1.51 -0.52 12.17
CA PHE A 176 0.95 -1.03 10.91
C PHE A 176 1.21 -2.52 10.66
#